data_AF-A0A635R8G5-F1
#
_entry.id   AF-A0A635R8G5-F1
#
_cell.length_a   1.000
_cell.length_b   1.000
_cell.length_c   1.000
_cell.angle_alpha   90.00
_cell.angle_beta   90.00
_cell.angle_gamma   90.00
#
_symmetry.space_group_name_H-M   'P 1'
#
loop_
_entity.id
_entity.type
_entity.pdbx_description
1 polymer ?
#
loop_
_entity_poly.entity_id
_entity_poly.type
_entity_poly.pdbx_seq_one_letter_code
_entity_poly.pdbx_strand_id
1 'polypeptide(L)'
;MATKDISTQDARPAAVKRSAEAAVAYSQDDSYQVNLIAAQLDEAGNTIGTNKPKNTPEADDAFRKLHQSFRSLFELRGQAFIDAFNVFVAAAIKHKRSIFYYPNVNYHLDWFHDSAERETYVVFINMLVRFANSQDKANFAQRDNVNRLLQRVADPELQQLLAYCFNAA
;
A
#
# COMPACT_ATOMS: atom_id res chain seq x y z
N MET A 1 24.57 -43.09 -7.56
CA MET A 1 24.41 -41.63 -7.41
C MET A 1 23.06 -41.28 -8.01
N ALA A 2 22.06 -40.96 -7.19
CA ALA A 2 20.72 -40.59 -7.66
C ALA A 2 20.50 -39.10 -7.38
N THR A 3 20.51 -38.31 -8.45
CA THR A 3 20.19 -36.89 -8.45
C THR A 3 18.71 -36.74 -8.17
N LYS A 4 18.35 -36.23 -6.98
CA LYS A 4 16.99 -35.78 -6.70
C LYS A 4 16.86 -34.34 -7.21
N ASP A 5 16.25 -34.20 -8.38
CA ASP A 5 15.65 -32.95 -8.83
C ASP A 5 14.50 -32.61 -7.86
N ILE A 6 14.72 -31.61 -7.01
CA ILE A 6 13.65 -31.04 -6.19
C ILE A 6 13.27 -29.73 -6.87
N SER A 7 12.28 -29.81 -7.76
CA SER A 7 11.54 -28.65 -8.23
C SER A 7 10.74 -28.09 -7.05
N THR A 8 11.35 -27.23 -6.23
CA THR A 8 10.64 -26.36 -5.30
C THR A 8 10.10 -25.17 -6.07
N GLN A 9 9.04 -25.40 -6.83
CA GLN A 9 8.04 -24.35 -7.01
C GLN A 9 7.40 -24.15 -5.64
N ASP A 10 8.03 -23.33 -4.81
CA ASP A 10 7.43 -22.86 -3.57
C ASP A 10 6.08 -22.24 -3.95
N ALA A 11 5.02 -22.90 -3.51
CA ALA A 11 3.68 -22.40 -3.63
C ALA A 11 3.67 -21.01 -3.02
N ARG A 12 3.60 -20.00 -3.89
CA ARG A 12 3.38 -18.60 -3.54
C ARG A 12 2.30 -18.60 -2.46
N PRO A 13 2.54 -18.07 -1.25
CA PRO A 13 1.47 -17.97 -0.28
C PRO A 13 0.39 -17.13 -0.96
N ALA A 14 -0.73 -17.79 -1.28
CA ALA A 14 -1.91 -17.10 -1.71
C ALA A 14 -2.21 -16.10 -0.60
N ALA A 15 -2.36 -14.82 -0.96
CA ALA A 15 -2.98 -13.87 -0.05
C ALA A 15 -4.19 -14.59 0.57
N VAL A 16 -4.27 -14.60 1.90
CA VAL A 16 -5.40 -15.20 2.62
C VAL A 16 -6.66 -14.49 2.14
N LYS A 17 -7.26 -14.99 1.06
CA LYS A 17 -8.61 -14.64 0.67
C LYS A 17 -9.45 -15.34 1.72
N ARG A 18 -9.99 -14.58 2.68
CA ARG A 18 -11.20 -15.03 3.37
C ARG A 18 -12.18 -15.47 2.29
N SER A 19 -12.80 -16.63 2.48
CA SER A 19 -13.91 -17.09 1.65
C SER A 19 -14.89 -15.94 1.46
N ALA A 20 -15.43 -15.78 0.25
CA ALA A 20 -16.35 -14.71 -0.12
C ALA A 20 -17.60 -14.62 0.79
N GLU A 21 -17.83 -15.65 1.62
CA GLU A 21 -18.92 -15.78 2.60
C GLU A 21 -18.68 -15.06 3.93
N ALA A 22 -17.48 -14.51 4.17
CA ALA A 22 -17.18 -13.70 5.36
C ALA A 22 -16.77 -12.26 5.00
N ALA A 23 -17.29 -11.73 3.89
CA ALA A 23 -17.21 -10.31 3.59
C ALA A 23 -18.02 -9.55 4.66
N VAL A 24 -17.33 -9.04 5.68
CA VAL A 24 -17.91 -8.06 6.59
C VAL A 24 -18.31 -6.88 5.71
N ALA A 25 -19.61 -6.71 5.49
CA ALA A 25 -20.14 -5.64 4.67
C ALA A 25 -19.93 -4.31 5.42
N TYR A 26 -18.99 -3.51 4.94
CA TYR A 26 -18.92 -2.09 5.27
C TYR A 26 -19.93 -1.32 4.42
N SER A 27 -20.11 -0.03 4.71
CA SER A 27 -21.12 0.79 4.05
C SER A 27 -20.92 0.81 2.53
N GLN A 28 -21.99 1.17 1.79
CA GLN A 28 -21.89 1.35 0.34
C GLN A 28 -20.89 2.45 -0.02
N ASP A 29 -20.80 3.49 0.81
CA ASP A 29 -19.85 4.60 0.63
C ASP A 29 -18.40 4.11 0.81
N ASP A 30 -18.13 3.33 1.85
CA ASP A 30 -16.82 2.71 2.08
C ASP A 30 -16.46 1.76 0.92
N SER A 31 -17.44 0.99 0.42
CA SER A 31 -17.28 0.12 -0.76
C SER A 31 -16.92 0.91 -2.02
N TYR A 32 -17.56 2.06 -2.22
CA TYR A 32 -17.21 2.96 -3.30
C TYR A 32 -15.78 3.51 -3.14
N GLN A 33 -15.40 3.93 -1.93
CA GLN A 33 -14.06 4.47 -1.66
C GLN A 33 -12.95 3.44 -1.90
N VAL A 34 -13.12 2.20 -1.43
CA VAL A 34 -12.14 1.12 -1.68
C VAL A 34 -11.96 0.88 -3.18
N ASN A 35 -13.06 0.86 -3.94
CA ASN A 35 -13.02 0.68 -5.40
C ASN A 35 -12.37 1.88 -6.11
N LEU A 36 -12.65 3.10 -5.64
CA LEU A 36 -12.04 4.32 -6.17
C LEU A 36 -10.53 4.34 -5.96
N ILE A 37 -10.06 3.97 -4.76
CA ILE A 37 -8.63 3.79 -4.47
C ILE A 37 -8.01 2.79 -5.43
N ALA A 38 -8.67 1.64 -5.66
CA ALA A 38 -8.16 0.62 -6.58
C ALA A 38 -8.00 1.17 -8.01
N ALA A 39 -9.01 1.87 -8.51
CA ALA A 39 -8.98 2.48 -9.85
C ALA A 39 -7.88 3.54 -9.96
N GLN A 40 -7.80 4.46 -9.00
CA GLN A 40 -6.81 5.54 -8.98
C GLN A 40 -5.38 5.01 -8.97
N LEU A 41 -5.09 4.00 -8.13
CA LEU A 41 -3.76 3.41 -8.06
C LEU A 41 -3.38 2.63 -9.34
N ASP A 42 -4.36 1.99 -9.99
CA ASP A 42 -4.10 1.29 -11.24
C ASP A 42 -3.83 2.26 -12.40
N GLU A 43 -4.64 3.30 -12.54
CA GLU A 43 -4.44 4.37 -13.52
C GLU A 43 -3.08 5.04 -13.31
N ALA A 44 -2.76 5.42 -12.07
CA ALA A 44 -1.51 6.07 -11.74
C ALA A 44 -0.29 5.18 -12.05
N GLY A 45 -0.39 3.88 -11.74
CA GLY A 45 0.63 2.88 -12.05
C GLY A 45 0.83 2.64 -13.54
N ASN A 46 -0.23 2.71 -14.36
CA ASN A 46 -0.12 2.57 -15.82
C ASN A 46 0.42 3.84 -16.50
N THR A 47 0.14 5.01 -15.91
CA THR A 47 0.59 6.31 -16.43
C THR A 47 2.09 6.51 -16.22
N ILE A 48 2.59 6.29 -15.00
CA ILE A 48 4.01 6.37 -14.71
C ILE A 48 4.74 5.18 -15.35
N GLY A 49 5.96 5.39 -15.80
CA GLY A 49 6.79 4.32 -16.36
C GLY A 49 8.26 4.66 -16.20
N THR A 50 9.13 3.64 -16.24
CA THR A 50 10.58 3.82 -15.99
C THR A 50 11.23 4.85 -16.94
N ASN A 51 10.71 4.99 -18.16
CA ASN A 51 11.28 5.85 -19.21
C ASN A 51 10.33 7.00 -19.64
N LYS A 52 9.27 7.30 -18.87
CA LYS A 52 8.34 8.38 -19.21
C LYS A 52 8.76 9.70 -18.53
N PRO A 53 8.60 10.85 -19.19
CA PRO A 53 8.80 12.15 -18.56
C PRO A 53 7.85 12.30 -17.37
N LYS A 54 8.36 12.89 -16.27
CA LYS A 54 7.63 13.03 -15.01
C LYS A 54 7.06 14.43 -14.77
N ASN A 55 7.34 15.36 -15.69
CA ASN A 55 6.92 16.76 -15.64
C ASN A 55 5.81 17.03 -16.67
N THR A 56 4.94 16.05 -16.89
CA THR A 56 3.78 16.19 -17.79
C THR A 56 2.48 16.24 -16.96
N PRO A 57 1.40 16.83 -17.51
CA PRO A 57 0.11 16.86 -16.82
C PRO A 57 -0.40 15.48 -16.40
N GLU A 58 -0.12 14.44 -17.19
CA GLU A 58 -0.52 13.07 -16.89
C GLU A 58 0.30 12.47 -15.74
N ALA A 59 1.60 12.77 -15.68
CA ALA A 59 2.44 12.36 -14.57
C ALA A 59 1.99 13.06 -13.27
N ASP A 60 1.72 14.36 -13.34
CA ASP A 60 1.20 15.13 -12.21
C ASP A 60 -0.12 14.55 -11.70
N ASP A 61 -1.06 14.24 -12.60
CA ASP A 61 -2.34 13.61 -12.26
C ASP A 61 -2.14 12.23 -11.59
N ALA A 62 -1.21 11.42 -12.08
CA ALA A 62 -0.88 10.14 -11.46
C ALA A 62 -0.35 10.28 -10.03
N PHE A 63 0.54 11.26 -9.77
CA PHE A 63 1.02 11.52 -8.41
C PHE A 63 -0.07 12.09 -7.51
N ARG A 64 -0.95 12.96 -8.04
CA ARG A 64 -2.15 13.42 -7.30
C ARG A 64 -3.05 12.26 -6.91
N LYS A 65 -3.28 11.30 -7.81
CA LYS A 65 -4.05 10.07 -7.53
C LYS A 65 -3.42 9.26 -6.41
N LEU A 66 -2.09 9.05 -6.43
CA LEU A 66 -1.40 8.35 -5.35
C LEU A 66 -1.57 9.05 -3.99
N HIS A 67 -1.37 10.37 -3.94
CA HIS A 67 -1.52 11.14 -2.70
C HIS A 67 -2.97 11.17 -2.22
N GLN A 68 -3.93 11.31 -3.14
CA GLN A 68 -5.36 11.30 -2.83
C GLN A 68 -5.79 9.94 -2.28
N SER A 69 -5.37 8.84 -2.93
CA SER A 69 -5.65 7.49 -2.45
C SER A 69 -5.10 7.26 -1.03
N PHE A 70 -3.93 7.85 -0.70
CA PHE A 70 -3.38 7.78 0.65
C PHE A 70 -4.27 8.50 1.67
N ARG A 71 -4.74 9.71 1.35
CA ARG A 71 -5.65 10.46 2.21
C ARG A 71 -6.96 9.70 2.43
N SER A 72 -7.55 9.21 1.34
CA SER A 72 -8.78 8.42 1.40
C SER A 72 -8.61 7.13 2.21
N LEU A 73 -7.47 6.44 2.11
CA LEU A 73 -7.17 5.30 2.97
C LEU A 73 -7.20 5.68 4.46
N PHE A 74 -6.62 6.83 4.83
CA PHE A 74 -6.52 7.28 6.21
C PHE A 74 -7.86 7.81 6.78
N GLU A 75 -8.87 8.00 5.93
CA GLU A 75 -10.26 8.31 6.33
C GLU A 75 -11.09 7.04 6.61
N LEU A 76 -10.71 5.90 6.04
CA LEU A 76 -11.43 4.63 6.23
C LEU A 76 -11.17 4.03 7.62
N ARG A 77 -12.14 3.25 8.10
CA ARG A 77 -12.09 2.55 9.41
C ARG A 77 -12.49 1.09 9.26
N GLY A 78 -12.23 0.29 10.30
CA GLY A 78 -12.59 -1.13 10.36
C GLY A 78 -12.15 -1.95 9.14
N GLN A 79 -13.06 -2.77 8.60
CA GLN A 79 -12.74 -3.67 7.48
C GLN A 79 -12.44 -2.93 6.18
N ALA A 80 -13.06 -1.77 5.93
CA ALA A 80 -12.83 -0.99 4.72
C ALA A 80 -11.37 -0.52 4.63
N PHE A 81 -10.80 -0.10 5.77
CA PHE A 81 -9.37 0.23 5.86
C PHE A 81 -8.49 -0.96 5.49
N ILE A 82 -8.77 -2.13 6.06
CA ILE A 82 -7.97 -3.36 5.82
C ILE A 82 -8.03 -3.75 4.33
N ASP A 83 -9.19 -3.65 3.71
CA ASP A 83 -9.37 -3.95 2.28
C ASP A 83 -8.65 -2.93 1.40
N ALA A 84 -8.78 -1.63 1.68
CA ALA A 84 -8.05 -0.59 0.96
C ALA A 84 -6.53 -0.71 1.13
N PHE A 85 -6.05 -1.08 2.33
CA PHE A 85 -4.63 -1.37 2.55
C PHE A 85 -4.15 -2.52 1.68
N ASN A 86 -4.94 -3.60 1.57
CA ASN A 86 -4.61 -4.73 0.70
C ASN A 86 -4.61 -4.33 -0.79
N VAL A 87 -5.49 -3.42 -1.21
CA VAL A 87 -5.47 -2.81 -2.55
C VAL A 87 -4.15 -2.07 -2.78
N PHE A 88 -3.71 -1.26 -1.81
CA PHE A 88 -2.41 -0.59 -1.84
C PHE A 88 -1.24 -1.56 -1.99
N VAL A 89 -1.23 -2.67 -1.22
CA VAL A 89 -0.21 -3.71 -1.32
C VAL A 89 -0.24 -4.38 -2.71
N ALA A 90 -1.42 -4.71 -3.22
CA ALA A 90 -1.58 -5.32 -4.54
C ALA A 90 -1.08 -4.39 -5.66
N ALA A 91 -1.42 -3.10 -5.58
CA ALA A 91 -0.94 -2.08 -6.51
C ALA A 91 0.59 -1.93 -6.44
N ALA A 92 1.17 -1.90 -5.23
CA ALA A 92 2.61 -1.83 -5.04
C ALA A 92 3.36 -3.04 -5.64
N ILE A 93 2.78 -4.24 -5.57
CA ILE A 93 3.32 -5.44 -6.22
C ILE A 93 3.21 -5.33 -7.75
N LYS A 94 2.04 -4.95 -8.26
CA LYS A 94 1.75 -4.86 -9.70
C LYS A 94 2.63 -3.80 -10.38
N HIS A 95 2.74 -2.63 -9.76
CA HIS A 95 3.35 -1.41 -10.33
C HIS A 95 4.71 -1.08 -9.70
N LYS A 96 5.44 -2.09 -9.21
CA LYS A 96 6.71 -1.95 -8.45
C LYS A 96 7.84 -1.18 -9.15
N ARG A 97 7.85 -1.18 -10.49
CA ARG A 97 8.85 -0.47 -11.33
C ARG A 97 8.30 0.83 -11.93
N SER A 98 7.07 1.18 -11.57
CA SER A 98 6.33 2.34 -12.03
C SER A 98 6.17 3.31 -10.84
N ILE A 99 4.95 3.70 -10.49
CA ILE A 99 4.66 4.68 -9.45
C ILE A 99 5.13 4.22 -8.07
N PHE A 100 5.17 2.91 -7.82
CA PHE A 100 5.66 2.32 -6.57
C PHE A 100 7.18 2.06 -6.52
N TYR A 101 7.94 2.59 -7.47
CA TYR A 101 9.40 2.58 -7.41
C TYR A 101 9.90 3.62 -6.38
N TYR A 102 10.90 3.31 -5.56
CA TYR A 102 11.34 4.16 -4.44
C TYR A 102 11.63 5.65 -4.80
N PRO A 103 12.33 5.95 -5.91
CA PRO A 103 12.48 7.32 -6.40
C PRO A 103 11.18 8.01 -6.83
N ASN A 104 10.13 7.27 -7.15
CA ASN A 104 8.86 7.81 -7.64
C ASN A 104 7.84 7.99 -6.50
N VAL A 105 7.78 7.09 -5.53
CA VAL A 105 6.82 7.20 -4.41
C VAL A 105 7.06 8.42 -3.52
N ASN A 106 8.26 9.01 -3.57
CA ASN A 106 8.61 10.21 -2.83
C ASN A 106 8.70 11.44 -3.75
N TYR A 107 8.03 11.40 -4.91
CA TYR A 107 7.96 12.53 -5.83
C TYR A 107 6.85 13.51 -5.39
N HIS A 108 6.99 14.79 -5.73
CA HIS A 108 6.04 15.86 -5.35
C HIS A 108 5.69 15.97 -3.85
N LEU A 109 6.67 15.75 -2.97
CA LEU A 109 6.47 15.92 -1.52
C LEU A 109 6.17 17.38 -1.12
N ASP A 110 6.47 18.34 -2.00
CA ASP A 110 6.13 19.75 -1.86
C ASP A 110 4.63 20.04 -1.94
N TRP A 111 3.82 19.10 -2.45
CA TRP A 111 2.35 19.22 -2.48
C TRP A 111 1.67 18.88 -1.15
N PHE A 112 2.41 18.38 -0.17
CA PHE A 112 1.92 18.23 1.19
C PHE A 112 2.19 19.52 1.96
N HIS A 113 1.13 20.31 2.15
CA HIS A 113 1.20 21.58 2.88
C HIS A 113 1.44 21.37 4.38
N ASP A 114 0.90 20.28 4.95
CA ASP A 114 1.17 19.86 6.32
C ASP A 114 2.42 18.97 6.38
N SER A 115 3.39 19.38 7.19
CA SER A 115 4.62 18.61 7.39
C SER A 115 4.36 17.29 8.13
N ALA A 116 3.37 17.24 9.03
CA ALA A 116 3.03 16.02 9.76
C ALA A 116 2.39 14.98 8.82
N GLU A 117 1.45 15.40 7.97
CA GLU A 117 0.90 14.58 6.89
C GLU A 117 2.01 14.07 5.97
N ARG A 118 2.90 14.95 5.50
CA ARG A 118 4.03 14.60 4.62
C ARG A 118 4.93 13.54 5.23
N GLU A 119 5.30 13.69 6.50
CA GLU A 119 6.13 12.71 7.20
C GLU A 119 5.43 11.36 7.33
N THR A 120 4.15 11.38 7.65
CA THR A 120 3.32 10.16 7.75
C THR A 120 3.26 9.45 6.41
N TYR A 121 3.00 10.19 5.32
CA TYR A 121 3.02 9.67 3.95
C TYR A 121 4.35 9.01 3.60
N VAL A 122 5.47 9.71 3.78
CA VAL A 122 6.81 9.20 3.46
C VAL A 122 7.09 7.92 4.23
N VAL A 123 6.82 7.88 5.54
CA VAL A 123 7.05 6.67 6.33
C VAL A 123 6.13 5.53 5.87
N PHE A 124 4.84 5.81 5.68
CA PHE A 124 3.84 4.85 5.23
C PHE A 124 4.19 4.25 3.88
N ILE A 125 4.40 5.07 2.84
CA ILE A 125 4.54 4.58 1.46
C ILE A 125 5.82 3.78 1.28
N ASN A 126 6.94 4.20 1.90
CA ASN A 126 8.19 3.44 1.85
C ASN A 126 8.08 2.12 2.62
N MET A 127 7.34 2.09 3.74
CA MET A 127 7.09 0.87 4.50
C MET A 127 6.15 -0.07 3.75
N LEU A 128 5.10 0.45 3.10
CA LEU A 128 4.20 -0.30 2.24
C LEU A 128 4.95 -0.96 1.08
N VAL A 129 5.84 -0.23 0.39
CA VAL A 129 6.66 -0.80 -0.69
C VAL A 129 7.60 -1.89 -0.17
N ARG A 130 8.23 -1.72 1.00
CA ARG A 130 9.02 -2.79 1.64
C ARG A 130 8.16 -4.00 1.97
N PHE A 131 7.01 -3.79 2.61
CA PHE A 131 6.08 -4.84 3.00
C PHE A 131 5.58 -5.63 1.78
N ALA A 132 5.15 -4.94 0.74
CA ALA A 132 4.69 -5.52 -0.52
C ALA A 132 5.74 -6.45 -1.14
N ASN A 133 7.01 -6.05 -1.11
CA ASN A 133 8.12 -6.81 -1.68
C ASN A 133 8.75 -7.83 -0.73
N SER A 134 8.40 -7.83 0.57
CA SER A 134 8.90 -8.81 1.53
C SER A 134 8.41 -10.22 1.21
N GLN A 135 9.31 -11.20 1.26
CA GLN A 135 8.98 -12.63 1.16
C GLN A 135 8.34 -13.15 2.45
N ASP A 136 8.82 -12.67 3.60
CA ASP A 136 8.34 -13.04 4.92
C ASP A 136 7.54 -11.87 5.50
N LYS A 137 6.24 -11.82 5.16
CA LYS A 137 5.34 -10.78 5.67
C LYS A 137 4.97 -11.01 7.14
N ALA A 138 4.99 -12.26 7.59
CA ALA A 138 4.63 -12.63 8.96
C ALA A 138 5.62 -12.03 9.98
N ASN A 139 6.91 -12.01 9.67
CA ASN A 139 7.94 -11.43 10.52
C ASN A 139 8.36 -10.01 10.10
N PHE A 140 7.58 -9.32 9.25
CA PHE A 140 7.96 -8.00 8.73
C PHE A 140 8.18 -6.99 9.86
N ALA A 141 7.25 -6.89 10.81
CA ALA A 141 7.35 -5.95 11.93
C ALA A 141 8.54 -6.19 12.87
N GLN A 142 9.13 -7.39 12.88
CA GLN A 142 10.33 -7.69 13.66
C GLN A 142 11.60 -7.12 13.02
N ARG A 143 11.58 -6.93 11.69
CA ARG A 143 12.73 -6.46 10.89
C ARG A 143 12.62 -4.98 10.52
N ASP A 144 11.40 -4.47 10.45
CA ASP A 144 11.10 -3.10 10.07
C ASP A 144 10.51 -2.32 11.25
N ASN A 145 10.90 -1.05 11.37
CA ASN A 145 10.42 -0.19 12.46
C ASN A 145 9.00 0.34 12.18
N VAL A 146 7.99 -0.51 12.33
CA VAL A 146 6.56 -0.16 12.20
C VAL A 146 6.16 0.89 13.24
N ASN A 147 6.73 0.84 14.44
CA ASN A 147 6.49 1.81 15.51
C ASN A 147 6.75 3.27 15.07
N ARG A 148 7.71 3.50 14.17
CA ARG A 148 7.98 4.83 13.60
C ARG A 148 6.74 5.41 12.89
N LEU A 149 5.95 4.57 12.22
CA LEU A 149 4.71 4.99 11.57
C LEU A 149 3.62 5.22 12.63
N LEU A 150 3.45 4.27 13.55
CA LEU A 150 2.39 4.33 14.57
C LEU A 150 2.49 5.58 15.45
N GLN A 151 3.71 5.98 15.84
CA GLN A 151 3.97 7.19 16.62
C GLN A 151 3.60 8.50 15.92
N ARG A 152 3.41 8.49 14.59
CA ARG A 152 3.03 9.68 13.79
C ARG A 152 1.53 9.82 13.61
N VAL A 153 0.77 8.76 13.85
CA VAL A 153 -0.68 8.77 13.72
C VAL A 153 -1.29 9.11 15.07
N ALA A 154 -2.10 10.16 15.16
CA ALA A 154 -2.71 10.56 16.43
C ALA A 154 -3.95 9.73 16.80
N ASP A 155 -4.66 9.20 15.79
CA ASP A 155 -5.88 8.40 15.96
C ASP A 155 -5.53 6.98 16.48
N PRO A 156 -5.98 6.60 17.69
CA PRO A 156 -5.69 5.29 18.28
C PRO A 156 -6.26 4.11 17.49
N GLU A 157 -7.43 4.27 16.86
CA GLU A 157 -8.03 3.21 16.04
C GLU A 157 -7.19 2.98 14.79
N LEU A 158 -6.81 4.06 14.12
CA LEU A 158 -5.96 3.99 12.92
C LEU A 158 -4.57 3.43 13.23
N GLN A 159 -4.00 3.74 14.40
CA GLN A 159 -2.77 3.10 14.88
C GLN A 159 -2.94 1.58 14.99
N GLN A 160 -4.02 1.10 15.60
CA GLN A 160 -4.28 -0.34 15.75
C GLN A 160 -4.47 -1.03 14.39
N LEU A 161 -5.20 -0.39 13.48
CA LEU A 161 -5.40 -0.90 12.12
C LEU A 161 -4.09 -0.99 11.35
N LEU A 162 -3.23 0.03 11.43
CA LEU A 162 -1.89 0.01 10.82
C LEU A 162 -1.01 -1.07 11.44
N ALA A 163 -1.02 -1.21 12.77
CA ALA A 163 -0.27 -2.24 13.46
C ALA A 163 -0.72 -3.64 12.98
N TYR A 164 -2.03 -3.88 12.91
CA TYR A 164 -2.58 -5.12 12.39
C TYR A 164 -2.16 -5.38 10.94
N CYS A 165 -2.31 -4.40 10.03
CA CYS A 165 -1.99 -4.53 8.62
C CYS A 165 -0.49 -4.82 8.35
N PHE A 166 0.41 -4.27 9.16
CA PHE A 166 1.85 -4.52 9.06
C PHE A 166 2.35 -5.71 9.92
N ASN A 167 1.44 -6.49 10.52
CA ASN A 167 1.74 -7.61 11.43
C ASN A 167 2.58 -7.20 12.65
N ALA A 168 2.29 -6.04 13.22
CA ALA A 168 2.88 -5.48 14.43
C ALA A 168 1.93 -5.48 15.64
N ALA A 169 0.75 -6.12 15.50
CA ALA A 169 -0.26 -6.28 16.55
C ALA A 169 -0.02 -7.54 17.41
#